data_AF-A0A946KNG8-F1
#
_entry.id   AF-A0A946KNG8-F1
#
_cell.length_a   1.000
_cell.length_b   1.000
_cell.length_c   1.000
_cell.angle_alpha   90.00
_cell.angle_beta   90.00
_cell.angle_gamma   90.00
#
_symmetry.space_group_name_H-M   'P 1'
#
loop_
_entity.id
_entity.type
_entity.pdbx_description
1 polymer ?
#
loop_
_entity_poly.entity_id
_entity_poly.type
_entity_poly.pdbx_seq_one_letter_code
_entity_poly.pdbx_strand_id
1 'polypeptide(L)'
;MGNSIGKIFKLTTFGESHGASIGGVIDGCPAGLELDFEAIQKQLDRRKPGQAKITTQRKESDTVQFLSGIFEGKTTGTPIGFTIKNEDAKSKDYTHVKDTFRPSHADYTYQQKYGIRDYRGGGRSSARETACRVVAGAIAQQ
;
A
#
# COMPACT_ATOMS: atom_id res chain seq x y z
N MET A 1 -12.73 0.75 9.92
CA MET A 1 -12.40 1.22 8.56
C MET A 1 -12.48 -0.03 7.72
N GLY A 2 -13.27 -0.03 6.64
CA GLY A 2 -13.22 -1.16 5.71
C GLY A 2 -11.85 -1.20 5.05
N ASN A 3 -11.30 -2.39 4.82
CA ASN A 3 -10.07 -2.59 4.08
C ASN A 3 -10.31 -2.90 2.60
N SER A 4 -11.57 -2.89 2.16
CA SER A 4 -11.96 -3.17 0.78
C SER A 4 -12.66 -1.98 0.13
N ILE A 5 -12.40 -1.77 -1.16
CA ILE A 5 -13.07 -0.79 -2.03
C ILE A 5 -13.47 -1.45 -3.35
N GLY A 6 -14.69 -1.17 -3.83
CA GLY A 6 -15.25 -1.75 -5.04
C GLY A 6 -16.31 -2.83 -4.80
N LYS A 7 -17.04 -3.20 -5.86
CA LYS A 7 -18.11 -4.21 -5.82
C LYS A 7 -17.74 -5.48 -6.59
N ILE A 8 -17.52 -5.33 -7.90
CA ILE A 8 -17.07 -6.39 -8.82
C ILE A 8 -15.55 -6.39 -8.85
N PHE A 9 -14.95 -5.39 -9.51
CA PHE A 9 -13.53 -5.09 -9.35
C PHE A 9 -13.32 -4.53 -7.94
N LYS A 10 -12.71 -5.33 -7.07
CA LYS A 10 -12.61 -5.04 -5.64
C LYS A 10 -11.18 -5.21 -5.17
N LEU A 11 -10.63 -4.14 -4.60
CA LEU A 11 -9.33 -4.16 -3.94
C LEU A 11 -9.55 -4.36 -2.44
N THR A 12 -8.85 -5.32 -1.84
CA THR A 12 -8.73 -5.50 -0.39
C THR A 12 -7.26 -5.32 0.01
N THR A 13 -6.94 -4.40 0.93
CA THR A 13 -5.54 -4.07 1.30
C THR A 13 -5.15 -4.54 2.71
N PHE A 14 -3.87 -4.87 2.89
CA PHE A 14 -3.27 -5.24 4.17
C PHE A 14 -1.94 -4.50 4.43
N GLY A 15 -1.46 -4.59 5.67
CA GLY A 15 -0.16 -4.10 6.10
C GLY A 15 -0.14 -2.67 6.65
N GLU A 16 0.96 -2.39 7.34
CA GLU A 16 1.25 -1.12 8.02
C GLU A 16 2.57 -0.54 7.50
N SER A 17 2.71 0.78 7.63
CA SER A 17 3.89 1.51 7.11
C SER A 17 5.26 1.13 7.70
N HIS A 18 5.30 0.41 8.81
CA HIS A 18 6.52 -0.09 9.45
C HIS A 18 6.48 -1.62 9.65
N GLY A 19 5.51 -2.30 9.05
CA GLY A 19 5.53 -3.76 8.92
C GLY A 19 6.54 -4.21 7.86
N ALA A 20 6.66 -5.52 7.63
CA ALA A 20 7.55 -6.08 6.62
C ALA A 20 7.13 -5.68 5.18
N SER A 21 5.83 -5.59 4.93
CA SER A 21 5.27 -5.21 3.65
C SER A 21 3.87 -4.64 3.79
N ILE A 22 3.41 -4.01 2.72
CA ILE A 22 1.99 -3.75 2.45
C ILE A 22 1.58 -4.56 1.22
N GLY A 23 0.28 -4.76 1.03
CA GLY A 23 -0.18 -5.48 -0.15
C GLY A 23 -1.69 -5.51 -0.26
N GLY A 24 -2.16 -6.32 -1.18
CA GLY A 24 -3.58 -6.49 -1.37
C GLY A 24 -3.94 -7.64 -2.28
N VAL A 25 -5.25 -7.85 -2.39
CA VAL A 25 -5.88 -8.79 -3.29
C VAL A 25 -6.87 -8.01 -4.15
N ILE A 26 -6.83 -8.22 -5.46
CA ILE A 26 -7.78 -7.67 -6.42
C ILE A 26 -8.67 -8.80 -6.91
N ASP A 27 -9.96 -8.72 -6.59
CA ASP A 27 -10.99 -9.62 -7.09
C ASP A 27 -11.73 -8.99 -8.27
N GLY A 28 -12.28 -9.85 -9.15
CA GLY A 28 -13.16 -9.44 -10.23
C GLY A 28 -12.48 -8.79 -11.44
N CYS A 29 -11.16 -8.97 -11.58
CA CYS A 29 -10.45 -8.67 -12.83
C CYS A 29 -10.79 -9.77 -13.86
N PRO A 30 -11.20 -9.44 -15.10
CA PRO A 30 -11.51 -10.45 -16.12
C PRO A 30 -10.26 -11.27 -16.49
N ALA A 31 -10.46 -12.49 -17.00
CA ALA A 31 -9.37 -13.31 -17.53
C ALA A 31 -8.93 -12.85 -18.92
N GLY A 32 -7.66 -13.10 -19.26
CA GLY A 32 -7.10 -12.85 -20.59
C GLY A 32 -6.62 -11.42 -20.84
N LEU A 33 -6.68 -10.54 -19.83
CA LEU A 33 -6.08 -9.20 -19.91
C LEU A 33 -4.57 -9.33 -19.87
N GLU A 34 -3.88 -8.87 -20.92
CA GLU A 34 -2.43 -8.79 -20.95
C GLU A 34 -1.97 -7.59 -20.14
N LEU A 35 -1.09 -7.83 -19.16
CA LEU A 35 -0.65 -6.82 -18.23
C LEU A 35 0.69 -6.21 -18.66
N ASP A 36 0.68 -4.89 -18.80
CA ASP A 36 1.90 -4.09 -18.93
C ASP A 36 2.47 -3.81 -17.52
N PHE A 37 3.44 -4.62 -17.12
CA PHE A 37 4.14 -4.48 -15.84
C PHE A 37 4.96 -3.18 -15.75
N GLU A 38 5.49 -2.69 -16.87
CA GLU A 38 6.26 -1.44 -16.90
C GLU A 38 5.34 -0.24 -16.66
N ALA A 39 4.16 -0.23 -17.27
CA ALA A 39 3.14 0.78 -17.01
C ALA A 39 2.70 0.79 -15.54
N ILE A 40 2.53 -0.39 -14.93
CA ILE A 40 2.22 -0.50 -13.49
C ILE A 40 3.35 0.09 -12.65
N GLN A 41 4.60 -0.30 -12.93
CA GLN A 41 5.75 0.23 -12.18
C GLN A 41 5.90 1.73 -12.37
N LYS A 42 5.63 2.27 -13.56
CA LYS A 42 5.64 3.72 -13.83
C LYS A 42 4.61 4.47 -12.98
N GLN A 43 3.43 3.89 -12.74
CA GLN A 43 2.45 4.50 -11.83
C GLN A 43 2.94 4.51 -10.37
N LEU A 44 3.58 3.42 -9.93
CA LEU A 44 4.21 3.34 -8.60
C LEU A 44 5.35 4.35 -8.47
N ASP A 45 6.18 4.49 -9.51
CA ASP A 45 7.25 5.47 -9.57
C ASP A 45 6.76 6.90 -9.48
N ARG A 46 5.63 7.24 -10.11
CA ARG A 46 5.00 8.57 -9.97
C ARG A 46 4.54 8.84 -8.53
N ARG A 47 4.17 7.81 -7.78
CA ARG A 47 3.68 7.90 -6.41
C ARG A 47 4.80 7.88 -5.37
N LYS A 48 5.95 7.26 -5.69
CA LYS A 48 6.97 6.95 -4.69
C LYS A 48 7.46 8.20 -3.93
N PRO A 49 7.78 8.07 -2.63
CA PRO A 49 8.32 9.15 -1.83
C PRO A 49 9.67 9.65 -2.36
N GLY A 50 10.11 10.83 -1.91
CA GLY A 50 11.47 11.30 -2.15
C GLY A 50 11.71 11.92 -3.53
N GLN A 51 10.66 12.18 -4.32
CA GLN A 51 10.79 12.88 -5.61
C GLN A 51 11.14 14.37 -5.47
N ALA A 52 10.85 14.98 -4.33
CA ALA A 52 11.20 16.38 -4.06
C ALA A 52 12.00 16.52 -2.76
N LYS A 53 12.91 17.50 -2.72
CA LYS A 53 13.77 17.80 -1.54
C LYS A 53 12.99 18.09 -0.25
N ILE A 54 11.73 18.49 -0.36
CA ILE A 54 10.83 18.82 0.77
C ILE A 54 9.98 17.63 1.23
N THR A 55 10.03 16.50 0.53
CA THR A 55 9.24 15.30 0.87
C THR A 55 10.03 14.38 1.80
N THR A 56 9.39 13.31 2.30
CA THR A 56 10.05 12.34 3.17
C THR A 56 11.35 11.82 2.57
N GLN A 57 12.36 11.62 3.42
CA GLN A 57 13.68 11.11 3.03
C GLN A 57 13.71 9.61 2.76
N ARG A 58 12.57 8.90 2.91
CA ARG A 58 12.50 7.47 2.66
C ARG A 58 12.80 7.16 1.21
N LYS A 59 13.64 6.17 0.99
CA LYS A 59 13.91 5.60 -0.32
C LYS A 59 13.27 4.22 -0.38
N GLU A 60 12.01 4.19 -0.80
CA GLU A 60 11.29 2.95 -1.08
C GLU A 60 11.38 2.69 -2.59
N SER A 61 11.78 1.48 -3.00
CA SER A 61 11.76 1.09 -4.42
C SER A 61 10.34 1.04 -4.99
N ASP A 62 9.36 0.75 -4.13
CA ASP A 62 7.96 0.52 -4.51
C ASP A 62 7.78 -0.56 -5.57
N THR A 63 8.68 -1.53 -5.62
CA THR A 63 8.56 -2.66 -6.54
C THR A 63 7.42 -3.58 -6.09
N VAL A 64 6.43 -3.76 -6.97
CA VAL A 64 5.34 -4.71 -6.73
C VAL A 64 5.76 -6.13 -7.08
N GLN A 65 5.46 -7.06 -6.18
CA GLN A 65 5.56 -8.50 -6.41
C GLN A 65 4.16 -9.09 -6.51
N PHE A 66 3.82 -9.65 -7.67
CA PHE A 66 2.59 -10.41 -7.86
C PHE A 66 2.77 -11.85 -7.37
N LEU A 67 1.75 -12.37 -6.69
CA LEU A 67 1.75 -13.67 -6.00
C LEU A 67 0.73 -14.65 -6.59
N SER A 68 -0.32 -14.15 -7.23
CA SER A 68 -1.39 -14.98 -7.83
C SER A 68 -2.15 -14.21 -8.91
N GLY A 69 -3.08 -14.88 -9.60
CA GLY A 69 -4.04 -14.26 -10.52
C GLY A 69 -3.48 -13.87 -11.89
N ILE A 70 -2.20 -14.19 -12.14
CA ILE A 70 -1.47 -13.87 -13.38
C ILE A 70 -0.67 -15.09 -13.81
N PHE A 71 -0.76 -15.45 -15.09
CA PHE A 71 0.00 -16.52 -15.72
C PHE A 71 0.43 -16.07 -17.12
N GLU A 72 1.71 -16.23 -17.45
CA GLU A 72 2.29 -15.81 -18.75
C GLU A 72 1.95 -14.36 -19.14
N GLY A 73 2.00 -13.45 -18.16
CA GLY A 73 1.71 -12.02 -18.38
C GLY A 73 0.23 -11.68 -18.53
N LYS A 74 -0.67 -12.65 -18.40
CA LYS A 74 -2.12 -12.46 -18.54
C LYS A 74 -2.86 -12.76 -17.25
N THR A 75 -3.94 -12.03 -17.01
CA THR A 75 -4.83 -12.30 -15.88
C THR A 75 -5.56 -13.63 -16.07
N THR A 76 -5.72 -14.38 -14.99
CA THR A 76 -6.40 -15.70 -15.02
C THR A 76 -7.90 -15.60 -14.70
N GLY A 77 -8.39 -14.42 -14.35
CA GLY A 77 -9.75 -14.21 -13.83
C GLY A 77 -9.92 -14.58 -12.35
N THR A 78 -8.87 -15.10 -11.72
CA THR A 78 -8.84 -15.41 -10.29
C THR A 78 -8.22 -14.25 -9.50
N PRO A 79 -8.30 -14.24 -8.16
CA PRO A 79 -7.80 -13.11 -7.37
C PRO A 79 -6.32 -12.83 -7.60
N ILE A 80 -6.00 -11.57 -7.88
CA ILE A 80 -4.62 -11.08 -8.08
C ILE A 80 -4.08 -10.63 -6.73
N GLY A 81 -3.28 -11.47 -6.09
CA GLY A 81 -2.56 -11.15 -4.86
C GLY A 81 -1.24 -10.46 -5.15
N PHE A 82 -0.89 -9.44 -4.37
CA PHE A 82 0.38 -8.73 -4.53
C PHE A 82 0.91 -8.19 -3.20
N THR A 83 2.21 -7.95 -3.15
CA THR A 83 2.92 -7.36 -2.01
C THR A 83 3.94 -6.32 -2.49
N ILE A 84 4.19 -5.31 -1.66
CA ILE A 84 5.23 -4.30 -1.83
C ILE A 84 6.01 -4.26 -0.50
N LYS A 85 7.31 -4.53 -0.55
CA LYS A 85 8.15 -4.52 0.65
C LYS A 85 8.31 -3.09 1.19
N ASN A 86 8.42 -2.97 2.51
CA ASN A 86 8.89 -1.74 3.14
C ASN A 86 10.40 -1.89 3.37
N GLU A 87 11.21 -1.13 2.64
CA GLU A 87 12.66 -1.25 2.63
C GLU A 87 13.35 -0.27 3.59
N ASP A 88 12.78 0.93 3.78
CA ASP A 88 13.40 2.02 4.53
C ASP A 88 12.53 2.50 5.70
N ALA A 89 11.96 1.54 6.44
CA ALA A 89 11.15 1.81 7.62
C ALA A 89 12.03 2.21 8.83
N LYS A 90 12.32 3.51 8.95
CA LYS A 90 13.08 4.08 10.09
C LYS A 90 12.23 4.26 11.34
N SER A 91 11.95 3.15 12.04
CA SER A 91 11.12 3.15 13.26
C SER A 91 11.67 4.02 14.39
N LYS A 92 13.00 4.16 14.49
CA LYS A 92 13.67 4.89 15.59
C LYS A 92 13.34 6.37 15.62
N ASP A 93 13.06 6.96 14.46
CA ASP A 93 12.74 8.38 14.32
C ASP A 93 11.43 8.75 15.03
N TYR A 94 10.55 7.78 15.33
CA TYR A 94 9.24 8.01 15.94
C TYR A 94 9.19 7.73 17.44
N THR A 95 10.31 7.42 18.09
CA THR A 95 10.32 7.05 19.52
C THR A 95 9.82 8.18 20.42
N HIS A 96 10.06 9.44 20.03
CA HIS A 96 9.65 10.64 20.76
C HIS A 96 8.13 10.93 20.71
N VAL A 97 7.39 10.31 19.79
CA VAL A 97 5.91 10.43 19.69
C VAL A 97 5.17 9.25 20.30
N LYS A 98 5.87 8.34 20.98
CA LYS A 98 5.26 7.19 21.64
C LYS A 98 4.17 7.59 22.64
N ASP A 99 4.43 8.64 23.41
CA ASP A 99 3.56 9.10 24.50
C ASP A 99 2.76 10.37 24.13
N THR A 100 2.85 10.82 22.88
CA THR A 100 2.19 12.05 22.39
C THR A 100 1.25 11.74 21.22
N PHE A 101 0.12 12.43 21.14
CA PHE A 101 -0.76 12.40 19.95
C PHE A 101 -0.41 13.56 19.02
N ARG A 102 -0.09 13.26 17.75
CA ARG A 102 0.26 14.30 16.79
C ARG A 102 -1.00 15.06 16.35
N PRO A 103 -1.00 16.40 16.36
CA PRO A 103 -2.11 17.18 15.83
C PRO A 103 -2.43 16.82 14.38
N SER A 104 -3.72 16.69 14.03
CA SER A 104 -4.19 16.31 12.70
C SER A 104 -3.87 14.86 12.25
N HIS A 105 -3.35 14.00 13.14
CA HIS A 105 -3.15 12.58 12.87
C HIS A 105 -4.22 11.71 13.50
N ALA A 106 -4.39 10.49 12.97
CA ALA A 106 -5.34 9.50 13.46
C ALA A 106 -4.94 8.83 14.80
N ASP A 107 -3.88 9.33 15.43
CA ASP A 107 -3.28 8.72 16.62
C ASP A 107 -4.29 8.53 17.76
N TYR A 108 -4.96 9.61 18.15
CA TYR A 108 -5.94 9.59 19.25
C TYR A 108 -7.14 8.71 18.92
N THR A 109 -7.69 8.84 17.71
CA THR A 109 -8.89 8.08 17.32
C THR A 109 -8.62 6.59 17.21
N TYR A 110 -7.43 6.17 16.75
CA TYR A 110 -7.02 4.76 16.79
C TYR A 110 -6.90 4.24 18.21
N GLN A 111 -6.23 4.98 19.10
CA GLN A 111 -6.07 4.59 20.50
C GLN A 111 -7.43 4.43 21.20
N GLN A 112 -8.35 5.39 21.02
CA GLN A 112 -9.68 5.34 21.64
C GLN A 112 -10.54 4.21 21.06
N LYS A 113 -10.46 3.96 19.74
CA LYS A 113 -11.29 2.95 19.08
C LYS A 113 -10.83 1.52 19.33
N TYR A 114 -9.51 1.29 19.31
CA TYR A 114 -8.94 -0.06 19.30
C TYR A 114 -8.16 -0.40 20.58
N GLY A 115 -7.94 0.57 21.48
CA GLY A 115 -7.14 0.37 22.71
C GLY A 115 -5.63 0.25 22.46
N ILE A 116 -5.20 0.19 21.20
CA ILE A 116 -3.80 0.07 20.80
C ILE A 116 -3.51 0.96 19.58
N ARG A 117 -2.33 1.57 19.57
CA ARG A 117 -1.83 2.42 18.49
C ARG A 117 -0.40 2.02 18.13
N ASP A 118 -0.15 1.74 16.86
CA ASP A 118 1.22 1.68 16.34
C ASP A 118 1.75 3.10 16.14
N TYR A 119 2.53 3.58 17.11
CA TYR A 119 3.14 4.91 17.11
C TYR A 119 4.34 5.02 16.15
N ARG A 120 4.84 3.90 15.60
CA ARG A 120 5.93 3.90 14.63
C ARG A 120 5.36 4.40 13.30
N GLY A 121 5.26 5.71 13.16
CA GLY A 121 4.60 6.36 12.02
C GLY A 121 3.08 6.39 12.14
N GLY A 122 2.37 6.17 11.02
CA GLY A 122 0.90 6.24 10.95
C GLY A 122 0.19 4.89 11.05
N GLY A 123 0.92 3.79 11.32
CA GLY A 123 0.37 2.43 11.27
C GLY A 123 -0.39 2.18 9.96
N ARG A 124 -1.65 1.74 10.07
CA ARG A 124 -2.58 1.51 8.94
C ARG A 124 -3.13 2.79 8.31
N SER A 125 -3.20 3.90 9.05
CA SER A 125 -3.66 5.20 8.53
C SER A 125 -2.61 5.92 7.67
N SER A 126 -1.40 5.35 7.55
CA SER A 126 -0.32 5.93 6.79
C SER A 126 -0.63 6.00 5.30
N ALA A 127 -0.11 7.03 4.63
CA ALA A 127 -0.12 7.16 3.18
C ALA A 127 0.58 6.00 2.45
N ARG A 128 1.33 5.13 3.15
CA ARG A 128 1.92 3.92 2.55
C ARG A 128 0.87 3.05 1.85
N GLU A 129 -0.33 2.94 2.42
CA GLU A 129 -1.46 2.18 1.85
C GLU A 129 -1.84 2.62 0.42
N THR A 130 -1.58 3.88 0.07
CA THR A 130 -1.87 4.40 -1.28
C THR A 130 -1.09 3.68 -2.37
N ALA A 131 0.05 3.06 -2.07
CA ALA A 131 0.76 2.25 -3.06
C ALA A 131 -0.07 1.06 -3.53
N CYS A 132 -0.80 0.39 -2.62
CA CYS A 132 -1.73 -0.68 -2.99
C CYS A 132 -2.86 -0.18 -3.90
N ARG A 133 -3.35 1.04 -3.67
CA ARG A 133 -4.35 1.67 -4.54
C ARG A 133 -3.79 1.97 -5.93
N VAL A 134 -2.53 2.38 -6.02
CA VAL A 134 -1.86 2.63 -7.29
C VAL A 134 -1.68 1.34 -8.09
N VAL A 135 -1.31 0.21 -7.45
CA VAL A 135 -1.27 -1.10 -8.14
C VAL A 135 -2.62 -1.44 -8.74
N ALA A 136 -3.68 -1.41 -7.93
CA ALA A 136 -5.01 -1.76 -8.40
C ALA A 136 -5.55 -0.79 -9.45
N GLY A 137 -5.28 0.52 -9.28
CA GLY A 137 -5.65 1.55 -10.23
C GLY A 137 -4.92 1.42 -11.56
N ALA A 138 -3.65 1.01 -11.55
CA ALA A 138 -2.88 0.78 -12.76
C ALA A 138 -3.41 -0.44 -13.54
N ILE A 139 -3.78 -1.53 -12.85
CA ILE A 139 -4.42 -2.69 -13.48
C ILE A 139 -5.81 -2.31 -14.04
N ALA A 140 -6.58 -1.51 -13.31
CA ALA A 140 -7.91 -1.06 -13.77
C ALA A 140 -7.87 -0.08 -14.96
N GLN A 141 -6.72 0.51 -15.26
CA GLN A 141 -6.52 1.41 -16.41
C GLN A 141 -6.18 0.66 -17.71
N GLN A 142 -5.81 -0.61 -17.60
CA GLN A 142 -5.49 -1.49 -18.73
C GLN A 142 -6.75 -2.25 -19.17
#